data_AF-A0A2M8AMN1-F1
#
_entry.id   AF-A0A2M8AMN1-F1
#
_cell.length_a   1.000
_cell.length_b   1.000
_cell.length_c   1.000
_cell.angle_alpha   90.00
_cell.angle_beta   90.00
_cell.angle_gamma   90.00
#
_symmetry.space_group_name_H-M   'P 1'
#
loop_
_entity.id
_entity.type
_entity.pdbx_description
1 polymer ?
#
loop_
_entity_poly.entity_id
_entity_poly.type
_entity_poly.pdbx_seq_one_letter_code
_entity_poly.pdbx_strand_id
1 'polypeptide(L)'
;MRPLIVIFTFLSTACNSGDDSNSNPPTGPVNEGIVRFSDDFEGPFNLDPSNLAINVWYESLRGQSTASVISDIPARSGEKCLEMTLIANENNLSRSEIGVNLRNSLGDYWYGLSVFIPTEYDISQMVLDQDNFVTVLAQWGVWENNPGLPDFALRLGRDNGQNKFYLTYEPSTSLNFLWEAPLIQGEWVDWIFHIKWTKDETGVFKVWQNRNLVFSKTNFQSTDGDGDEVKSKIGLYYSNWGDRQRGFDEIKVFYDNFTVAKGEDMFDAVDPSLR
;
A
#
# COMPACT_ATOMS: atom_id res chain seq x y z
N MET A 1 -12.19 -26.37 -27.60
CA MET A 1 -10.85 -26.90 -27.25
C MET A 1 -10.42 -26.22 -25.97
N ARG A 2 -10.26 -26.98 -24.88
CA ARG A 2 -9.81 -26.45 -23.57
C ARG A 2 -8.27 -26.48 -23.54
N PRO A 3 -7.57 -25.46 -23.04
CA PRO A 3 -6.13 -25.53 -22.91
C PRO A 3 -5.75 -26.41 -21.72
N LEU A 4 -4.70 -27.19 -21.94
CA LEU A 4 -4.09 -28.13 -21.01
C LEU A 4 -3.16 -27.35 -20.07
N ILE A 5 -3.38 -27.44 -18.76
CA ILE A 5 -2.46 -26.92 -17.74
C ILE A 5 -1.32 -27.95 -17.61
N VAL A 6 -0.08 -27.51 -17.86
CA VAL A 6 1.13 -28.31 -17.68
C VAL A 6 1.69 -28.00 -16.29
N ILE A 7 1.70 -29.00 -15.42
CA ILE A 7 2.38 -28.96 -14.11
C ILE A 7 3.73 -29.64 -14.30
N PHE A 8 4.83 -28.93 -14.03
CA PHE A 8 6.17 -29.52 -13.96
C PHE A 8 6.45 -29.97 -12.53
N THR A 9 6.62 -31.27 -12.34
CA THR A 9 7.10 -31.87 -11.09
C THR A 9 8.54 -32.33 -11.31
N PHE A 10 9.51 -31.72 -10.65
CA PHE A 10 10.88 -32.23 -10.62
C PHE A 10 11.01 -33.28 -9.52
N LEU A 11 11.22 -34.54 -9.92
CA LEU A 11 11.73 -35.61 -9.06
C LEU A 11 13.26 -35.61 -9.17
N SER A 12 13.95 -35.37 -8.06
CA SER A 12 15.37 -35.71 -7.94
C SER A 12 15.52 -36.89 -6.97
N THR A 13 16.13 -37.97 -7.44
CA THR A 13 16.47 -39.14 -6.64
C THR A 13 17.91 -39.00 -6.16
N ALA A 14 18.10 -39.19 -4.85
CA ALA A 14 19.37 -39.10 -4.15
C ALA A 14 20.37 -40.21 -4.54
N CYS A 15 21.66 -39.91 -4.37
CA CYS A 15 22.70 -40.91 -4.14
C CYS A 15 23.50 -40.52 -2.89
N ASN A 16 23.65 -41.45 -1.95
CA ASN A 16 24.17 -41.24 -0.61
C ASN A 16 25.40 -42.15 -0.38
N SER A 17 26.48 -41.58 0.17
CA SER A 17 27.62 -42.25 0.82
C SER A 17 28.46 -41.12 1.45
N GLY A 18 28.86 -41.06 2.70
CA GLY A 18 28.79 -41.86 3.91
C GLY A 18 29.78 -41.20 4.91
N ASP A 19 29.43 -41.19 6.20
CA ASP A 19 30.21 -40.86 7.41
C ASP A 19 30.63 -39.41 7.77
N ASP A 20 29.85 -38.90 8.74
CA ASP A 20 30.21 -38.45 10.10
C ASP A 20 30.84 -37.07 10.43
N SER A 21 30.08 -36.41 11.32
CA SER A 21 30.47 -35.40 12.33
C SER A 21 30.64 -33.95 11.89
N ASN A 22 29.51 -33.26 11.67
CA ASN A 22 29.29 -31.98 12.33
C ASN A 22 27.81 -31.62 12.32
N SER A 23 27.33 -31.13 13.46
CA SER A 23 25.94 -30.76 13.73
C SER A 23 25.39 -29.79 12.69
N ASN A 24 24.51 -30.27 11.80
CA ASN A 24 23.64 -29.40 11.04
C ASN A 24 22.77 -28.61 12.03
N PRO A 25 22.67 -27.27 11.89
CA PRO A 25 21.66 -26.53 12.63
C PRO A 25 20.28 -27.04 12.19
N PRO A 26 19.24 -26.92 13.03
CA PRO A 26 17.90 -27.25 12.61
C PRO A 26 17.58 -26.36 11.40
N THR A 27 17.47 -26.96 10.22
CA THR A 27 16.86 -26.32 9.06
C THR A 27 15.37 -26.23 9.38
N GLY A 28 15.02 -25.22 10.18
CA GLY A 28 13.68 -24.68 10.18
C GLY A 28 13.32 -24.29 8.74
N PRO A 29 12.02 -24.26 8.39
CA PRO A 29 11.63 -23.86 7.05
C PRO A 29 12.23 -22.48 6.77
N VAL A 30 13.08 -22.39 5.74
CA VAL A 30 13.41 -21.11 5.13
C VAL A 30 12.06 -20.57 4.69
N ASN A 31 11.59 -19.49 5.30
CA ASN A 31 10.39 -18.81 4.85
C ASN A 31 10.71 -18.24 3.46
N GLU A 32 10.50 -19.05 2.42
CA GLU A 32 10.56 -18.58 1.04
C GLU A 32 9.57 -17.42 0.91
N GLY A 33 10.08 -16.24 0.57
CA GLY A 33 9.24 -15.08 0.37
C GLY A 33 8.24 -15.32 -0.76
N ILE A 34 7.01 -14.85 -0.58
CA ILE A 34 5.89 -15.11 -1.49
C ILE A 34 5.17 -13.82 -1.86
N VAL A 35 4.92 -13.63 -3.16
CA VAL A 35 3.98 -12.61 -3.64
C VAL A 35 2.57 -13.05 -3.28
N ARG A 36 1.89 -12.27 -2.44
CA ARG A 36 0.55 -12.55 -1.92
C ARG A 36 -0.54 -12.05 -2.86
N PHE A 37 -0.30 -10.88 -3.43
CA PHE A 37 -1.25 -10.21 -4.31
C PHE A 37 -0.49 -9.30 -5.27
N SER A 38 -1.02 -9.17 -6.48
CA SER A 38 -0.47 -8.29 -7.51
C SER A 38 -1.57 -7.92 -8.49
N ASP A 39 -1.57 -6.66 -8.93
CA ASP A 39 -2.42 -6.18 -10.02
C ASP A 39 -1.71 -5.06 -10.79
N ASP A 40 -1.56 -5.26 -12.09
CA ASP A 40 -1.10 -4.28 -13.09
C ASP A 40 -2.27 -3.60 -13.82
N PHE A 41 -3.51 -3.95 -13.44
CA PHE A 41 -4.75 -3.43 -14.00
C PHE A 41 -4.98 -3.70 -15.49
N GLU A 42 -4.18 -4.56 -16.12
CA GLU A 42 -4.37 -4.96 -17.52
C GLU A 42 -5.54 -5.94 -17.68
N GLY A 43 -5.73 -6.77 -16.66
CA GLY A 43 -6.74 -7.82 -16.59
C GLY A 43 -8.14 -7.35 -16.17
N PRO A 44 -9.08 -8.29 -15.98
CA PRO A 44 -10.40 -7.99 -15.45
C PRO A 44 -10.33 -7.43 -14.02
N PHE A 45 -10.81 -6.20 -13.84
CA PHE A 45 -10.89 -5.55 -12.54
C PHE A 45 -12.24 -5.82 -11.88
N ASN A 46 -12.24 -6.63 -10.83
CA ASN A 46 -13.45 -6.99 -10.07
C ASN A 46 -13.23 -6.70 -8.59
N LEU A 47 -14.20 -6.00 -7.99
CA LEU A 47 -14.20 -5.68 -6.56
C LEU A 47 -15.13 -6.63 -5.80
N ASP A 48 -14.63 -7.22 -4.71
CA ASP A 48 -15.44 -7.92 -3.72
C ASP A 48 -16.17 -6.89 -2.84
N PRO A 49 -17.52 -6.84 -2.88
CA PRO A 49 -18.27 -5.90 -2.05
C PRO A 49 -18.29 -6.29 -0.56
N SER A 50 -17.90 -7.52 -0.22
CA SER A 50 -18.01 -8.04 1.16
C SER A 50 -16.83 -7.69 2.05
N ASN A 51 -15.66 -7.34 1.48
CA ASN A 51 -14.41 -7.18 2.22
C ASN A 51 -14.07 -8.42 3.07
N LEU A 52 -14.49 -9.62 2.63
CA LEU A 52 -14.21 -10.88 3.32
C LEU A 52 -13.22 -11.75 2.54
N ALA A 53 -13.11 -11.55 1.23
CA ALA A 53 -12.14 -12.26 0.41
C ALA A 53 -10.70 -11.84 0.77
N ILE A 54 -9.80 -12.81 0.59
CA ILE A 54 -8.36 -12.67 0.82
C ILE A 54 -7.70 -12.55 -0.54
N ASN A 55 -6.70 -11.68 -0.68
CA ASN A 55 -5.98 -11.49 -1.95
C ASN A 55 -6.92 -11.17 -3.11
N VAL A 56 -7.96 -10.40 -2.84
CA VAL A 56 -8.90 -9.84 -3.81
C VAL A 56 -9.13 -8.40 -3.41
N TRP A 57 -9.27 -7.52 -4.40
CA TRP A 57 -9.68 -6.15 -4.14
C TRP A 57 -11.06 -6.11 -3.51
N TYR A 58 -11.22 -5.34 -2.45
CA TYR A 58 -12.52 -4.93 -1.93
C TYR A 58 -12.70 -3.43 -2.05
N GLU A 59 -13.95 -3.00 -2.14
CA GLU A 59 -14.27 -1.57 -2.22
C GLU A 59 -14.37 -0.92 -0.83
N SER A 60 -13.86 0.30 -0.72
CA SER A 60 -14.11 1.21 0.40
C SER A 60 -14.51 2.58 -0.13
N LEU A 61 -15.56 2.62 -0.96
CA LEU A 61 -16.05 3.86 -1.57
C LEU A 61 -17.07 4.56 -0.65
N ARG A 62 -17.05 5.89 -0.62
CA ARG A 62 -18.07 6.73 0.03
C ARG A 62 -18.42 7.95 -0.83
N GLY A 63 -19.70 8.30 -0.81
CA GLY A 63 -20.24 9.40 -1.62
C GLY A 63 -20.35 9.01 -3.09
N GLN A 64 -20.01 9.95 -3.98
CA GLN A 64 -20.00 9.75 -5.44
C GLN A 64 -18.62 9.35 -5.98
N SER A 65 -17.66 9.10 -5.09
CA SER A 65 -16.29 8.71 -5.44
C SER A 65 -16.25 7.37 -6.18
N THR A 66 -15.29 7.20 -7.10
CA THR A 66 -15.19 6.01 -7.97
C THR A 66 -13.78 5.45 -8.07
N ALA A 67 -13.69 4.15 -8.30
CA ALA A 67 -12.49 3.43 -8.69
C ALA A 67 -12.75 2.77 -10.05
N SER A 68 -11.92 3.01 -11.05
CA SER A 68 -12.13 2.47 -12.40
C SER A 68 -10.82 2.25 -13.13
N VAL A 69 -10.70 1.16 -13.86
CA VAL A 69 -9.56 0.93 -14.76
C VAL A 69 -9.82 1.66 -16.07
N ILE A 70 -8.85 2.45 -16.50
CA ILE A 70 -8.93 3.31 -17.68
C ILE A 70 -7.70 3.13 -18.59
N SER A 71 -7.74 3.75 -19.76
CA SER A 71 -6.65 3.76 -20.76
C SER A 71 -6.43 5.15 -21.39
N ASP A 72 -6.96 6.20 -20.75
CA ASP A 72 -7.01 7.55 -21.33
C ASP A 72 -5.73 8.37 -21.05
N ILE A 73 -4.86 7.87 -20.15
CA ILE A 73 -3.54 8.42 -19.87
C ILE A 73 -2.46 7.34 -20.08
N PRO A 74 -1.19 7.72 -20.30
CA PRO A 74 -0.09 6.75 -20.29
C PRO A 74 0.02 6.03 -18.94
N ALA A 75 -0.24 4.73 -18.95
CA ALA A 75 -0.03 3.84 -17.80
C ALA A 75 1.46 3.76 -17.41
N ARG A 76 1.75 3.29 -16.19
CA ARG A 76 3.14 3.08 -15.76
C ARG A 76 3.77 1.91 -16.51
N SER A 77 2.97 0.88 -16.73
CA SER A 77 3.26 -0.30 -17.55
C SER A 77 2.02 -0.66 -18.36
N GLY A 78 2.19 -1.33 -19.50
CA GLY A 78 1.05 -1.74 -20.31
C GLY A 78 0.27 -0.57 -20.92
N GLU A 79 -1.05 -0.69 -20.92
CA GLU A 79 -2.00 0.22 -21.57
C GLU A 79 -3.05 0.79 -20.59
N LYS A 80 -3.19 0.22 -19.39
CA LYS A 80 -4.23 0.56 -18.43
C LYS A 80 -3.68 0.89 -17.06
N CYS A 81 -4.42 1.71 -16.34
CA CYS A 81 -4.15 1.99 -14.94
C CYS A 81 -5.44 2.19 -14.17
N LEU A 82 -5.35 2.16 -12.84
CA LEU A 82 -6.47 2.45 -11.96
C LEU A 82 -6.62 3.97 -11.76
N GLU A 83 -7.75 4.53 -12.17
CA GLU A 83 -8.20 5.88 -11.79
C GLU A 83 -8.98 5.81 -10.47
N MET A 84 -8.58 6.65 -9.52
CA MET A 84 -9.32 6.92 -8.29
C MET A 84 -9.85 8.36 -8.33
N THR A 85 -11.16 8.51 -8.43
CA THR A 85 -11.82 9.82 -8.37
C THR A 85 -12.43 10.04 -7.00
N LEU A 86 -11.97 11.07 -6.30
CA LEU A 86 -12.54 11.54 -5.05
C LEU A 86 -13.41 12.77 -5.32
N ILE A 87 -14.71 12.65 -5.06
CA ILE A 87 -15.66 13.76 -5.22
C ILE A 87 -15.98 14.35 -3.85
N ALA A 88 -15.94 15.67 -3.76
CA ALA A 88 -16.35 16.40 -2.57
C ALA A 88 -17.83 16.12 -2.26
N ASN A 89 -18.16 15.80 -1.01
CA ASN A 89 -19.54 15.59 -0.59
C ASN A 89 -19.91 16.40 0.66
N GLU A 90 -21.20 16.72 0.79
CA GLU A 90 -21.71 17.55 1.89
C GLU A 90 -21.77 16.83 3.24
N ASN A 91 -21.64 15.50 3.25
CA ASN A 91 -21.77 14.65 4.45
C ASN A 91 -20.43 14.34 5.12
N ASN A 92 -19.38 15.03 4.71
CA ASN A 92 -18.06 15.03 5.31
C ASN A 92 -17.28 13.71 5.31
N LEU A 93 -17.63 12.78 4.45
CA LEU A 93 -16.98 11.48 4.34
C LEU A 93 -16.82 11.11 2.87
N SER A 94 -15.77 11.63 2.22
CA SER A 94 -15.38 11.21 0.87
C SER A 94 -14.24 10.20 0.95
N ARG A 95 -14.42 9.09 0.25
CA ARG A 95 -13.42 8.03 0.17
C ARG A 95 -13.52 7.36 -1.20
N SER A 96 -12.39 7.26 -1.88
CA SER A 96 -12.20 6.43 -3.05
C SER A 96 -11.03 5.50 -2.84
N GLU A 97 -11.25 4.40 -2.11
CA GLU A 97 -10.20 3.43 -1.82
C GLU A 97 -10.63 2.02 -2.22
N ILE A 98 -9.63 1.23 -2.58
CA ILE A 98 -9.74 -0.23 -2.65
C ILE A 98 -8.69 -0.83 -1.72
N GLY A 99 -8.96 -2.04 -1.21
CA GLY A 99 -8.02 -2.71 -0.32
C GLY A 99 -7.88 -4.18 -0.58
N VAL A 100 -6.87 -4.76 0.04
CA VAL A 100 -6.63 -6.20 0.09
C VAL A 100 -6.50 -6.61 1.54
N ASN A 101 -7.20 -7.67 1.92
CA ASN A 101 -7.01 -8.33 3.21
C ASN A 101 -5.92 -9.39 3.06
N LEU A 102 -4.93 -9.33 3.96
CA LEU A 102 -3.82 -10.28 4.02
C LEU A 102 -4.00 -11.10 5.30
N ARG A 103 -4.46 -12.34 5.16
CA ARG A 103 -4.61 -13.23 6.32
C ARG A 103 -3.29 -13.88 6.73
N ASN A 104 -3.26 -14.23 8.01
CA ASN A 104 -2.35 -15.16 8.67
C ASN A 104 -0.95 -14.60 8.90
N SER A 105 -0.85 -13.96 10.06
CA SER A 105 0.34 -13.51 10.78
C SER A 105 0.98 -12.19 10.34
N LEU A 106 1.38 -11.46 11.38
CA LEU A 106 2.34 -10.37 11.37
C LEU A 106 3.71 -10.83 10.81
N GLY A 107 4.70 -9.93 10.80
CA GLY A 107 6.03 -10.17 10.25
C GLY A 107 6.33 -9.29 9.05
N ASP A 108 7.27 -9.72 8.21
CA ASP A 108 7.82 -8.93 7.11
C ASP A 108 6.90 -8.92 5.88
N TYR A 109 6.38 -7.73 5.58
CA TYR A 109 5.63 -7.46 4.36
C TYR A 109 6.29 -6.35 3.55
N TRP A 110 6.19 -6.52 2.25
CA TRP A 110 6.67 -5.59 1.25
C TRP A 110 5.52 -5.16 0.36
N TYR A 111 5.47 -3.87 0.06
CA TYR A 111 4.44 -3.26 -0.76
C TYR A 111 5.11 -2.46 -1.85
N GLY A 112 4.60 -2.57 -3.07
CA GLY A 112 5.00 -1.74 -4.19
C GLY A 112 3.78 -1.16 -4.88
N LEU A 113 3.88 0.08 -5.32
CA LEU A 113 2.88 0.74 -6.15
C LEU A 113 3.48 1.94 -6.87
N SER A 114 2.91 2.28 -8.01
CA SER A 114 3.16 3.53 -8.70
C SER A 114 1.98 4.47 -8.51
N VAL A 115 2.26 5.76 -8.32
CA VAL A 115 1.25 6.81 -8.15
C VAL A 115 1.50 7.91 -9.17
N PHE A 116 0.46 8.34 -9.89
CA PHE A 116 0.50 9.49 -10.78
C PHE A 116 -0.53 10.53 -10.33
N ILE A 117 -0.05 11.76 -10.14
CA ILE A 117 -0.88 12.90 -9.78
C ILE A 117 -0.77 13.91 -10.92
N PRO A 118 -1.85 14.19 -11.67
CA PRO A 118 -1.78 15.16 -12.77
C PRO A 118 -1.42 16.58 -12.30
N THR A 119 -0.82 17.36 -13.20
CA THR A 119 -0.36 18.73 -12.92
C THR A 119 -1.47 19.77 -12.83
N GLU A 120 -2.62 19.48 -13.42
CA GLU A 120 -3.79 20.35 -13.46
C GLU A 120 -4.52 20.45 -12.12
N TYR A 121 -4.30 19.49 -11.21
CA TYR A 121 -4.89 19.54 -9.89
C TYR A 121 -4.15 20.54 -9.01
N ASP A 122 -4.84 21.63 -8.69
CA ASP A 122 -4.42 22.55 -7.65
C ASP A 122 -4.70 21.96 -6.26
N ILE A 123 -3.80 21.10 -5.84
CA ILE A 123 -3.77 20.54 -4.49
C ILE A 123 -3.41 21.57 -3.42
N SER A 124 -3.19 22.85 -3.75
CA SER A 124 -2.95 23.88 -2.74
C SER A 124 -4.09 24.01 -1.74
N GLN A 125 -5.26 23.55 -2.15
CA GLN A 125 -6.49 23.52 -1.42
C GLN A 125 -6.57 22.35 -0.43
N MET A 126 -5.67 21.38 -0.53
CA MET A 126 -5.47 20.30 0.44
C MET A 126 -4.48 20.76 1.53
N VAL A 127 -4.90 21.78 2.28
CA VAL A 127 -4.09 22.45 3.31
C VAL A 127 -3.89 21.53 4.50
N LEU A 128 -2.65 21.39 4.98
CA LEU A 128 -2.40 20.82 6.29
C LEU A 128 -2.80 21.83 7.37
N ASP A 129 -3.80 21.49 8.17
CA ASP A 129 -3.81 21.96 9.55
C ASP A 129 -3.06 20.89 10.33
N GLN A 130 -2.06 21.28 11.13
CA GLN A 130 -1.26 20.37 11.95
C GLN A 130 -2.16 19.52 12.87
N ASP A 131 -3.39 19.98 13.10
CA ASP A 131 -4.42 19.28 13.85
C ASP A 131 -5.43 18.46 13.01
N ASN A 132 -5.52 18.57 11.66
CA ASN A 132 -6.71 18.00 10.97
C ASN A 132 -6.75 17.68 9.45
N PHE A 133 -5.69 17.69 8.64
CA PHE A 133 -5.91 17.39 7.21
C PHE A 133 -4.73 16.72 6.53
N VAL A 134 -4.94 15.52 5.97
CA VAL A 134 -4.06 14.95 4.96
C VAL A 134 -4.85 13.98 4.07
N THR A 135 -4.70 14.09 2.75
CA THR A 135 -5.28 13.11 1.82
C THR A 135 -4.39 11.87 1.82
N VAL A 136 -4.93 10.74 2.26
CA VAL A 136 -4.26 9.44 2.17
C VAL A 136 -4.19 9.02 0.71
N LEU A 137 -3.04 8.52 0.28
CA LEU A 137 -2.80 7.87 -1.02
C LEU A 137 -2.70 6.34 -0.87
N ALA A 138 -2.10 5.90 0.22
CA ALA A 138 -2.01 4.50 0.61
C ALA A 138 -1.95 4.41 2.13
N GLN A 139 -2.56 3.36 2.68
CA GLN A 139 -2.56 3.13 4.12
C GLN A 139 -2.54 1.66 4.47
N TRP A 140 -1.96 1.37 5.63
CA TRP A 140 -1.80 0.03 6.15
C TRP A 140 -2.14 0.00 7.63
N GLY A 141 -2.67 -1.13 8.08
CA GLY A 141 -2.84 -1.36 9.50
C GLY A 141 -3.32 -2.75 9.85
N VAL A 142 -3.28 -3.03 11.15
CA VAL A 142 -3.90 -4.21 11.78
C VAL A 142 -5.17 -3.74 12.48
N TRP A 143 -6.33 -4.01 11.87
CA TRP A 143 -7.60 -3.35 12.24
C TRP A 143 -8.57 -4.17 13.12
N GLU A 144 -8.17 -5.32 13.65
CA GLU A 144 -8.99 -6.01 14.65
C GLU A 144 -8.92 -5.24 15.99
N ASN A 145 -10.09 -4.77 16.47
CA ASN A 145 -10.26 -3.92 17.66
C ASN A 145 -9.48 -2.58 17.67
N ASN A 146 -8.84 -2.19 16.57
CA ASN A 146 -8.17 -0.90 16.43
C ASN A 146 -9.24 0.22 16.32
N PRO A 147 -9.10 1.35 17.04
CA PRO A 147 -10.06 2.47 17.06
C PRO A 147 -10.28 3.19 15.71
N GLY A 148 -9.69 2.71 14.61
CA GLY A 148 -10.09 3.07 13.25
C GLY A 148 -9.11 3.98 12.50
N LEU A 149 -7.86 4.07 12.95
CA LEU A 149 -6.78 4.81 12.28
C LEU A 149 -5.81 3.84 11.59
N PRO A 150 -5.19 4.23 10.46
CA PRO A 150 -4.11 3.45 9.86
C PRO A 150 -2.84 3.52 10.71
N ASP A 151 -2.16 2.38 10.90
CA ASP A 151 -0.85 2.37 11.57
C ASP A 151 0.19 3.15 10.76
N PHE A 152 0.17 3.04 9.43
CA PHE A 152 1.03 3.80 8.51
C PHE A 152 0.24 4.35 7.34
N ALA A 153 0.65 5.51 6.83
CA ALA A 153 0.09 6.05 5.58
C ALA A 153 1.11 6.83 4.76
N LEU A 154 1.01 6.70 3.43
CA LEU A 154 1.49 7.67 2.46
C LEU A 154 0.39 8.68 2.20
N ARG A 155 0.77 9.94 2.20
CA ARG A 155 -0.15 11.05 2.28
C ARG A 155 0.32 12.21 1.42
N LEU A 156 -0.60 13.09 1.04
CA LEU A 156 -0.29 14.38 0.42
C LEU A 156 -1.01 15.53 1.10
N GLY A 157 -0.40 16.71 1.06
CA GLY A 157 -0.98 17.95 1.57
C GLY A 157 -0.07 19.14 1.34
N ARG A 158 -0.43 20.29 1.90
CA ARG A 158 0.33 21.54 1.79
C ARG A 158 0.79 22.07 3.14
N ASP A 159 2.09 22.35 3.28
CA ASP A 159 2.67 23.05 4.43
C ASP A 159 3.52 24.22 3.94
N ASN A 160 3.43 25.37 4.63
CA ASN A 160 4.20 26.59 4.33
C ASN A 160 4.20 27.00 2.83
N GLY A 161 3.05 26.83 2.16
CA GLY A 161 2.90 27.17 0.75
C GLY A 161 3.47 26.15 -0.24
N GLN A 162 3.98 25.01 0.24
CA GLN A 162 4.55 23.95 -0.58
C GLN A 162 3.69 22.69 -0.51
N ASN A 163 3.45 22.09 -1.68
CA ASN A 163 2.81 20.80 -1.77
C ASN A 163 3.83 19.71 -1.45
N LYS A 164 3.47 18.75 -0.60
CA LYS A 164 4.39 17.71 -0.12
C LYS A 164 3.73 16.34 -0.06
N PHE A 165 4.56 15.31 -0.18
CA PHE A 165 4.28 13.99 0.35
C PHE A 165 4.55 13.96 1.85
N TYR A 166 3.82 13.12 2.57
CA TYR A 166 4.05 12.81 3.99
C TYR A 166 4.04 11.31 4.21
N LEU A 167 4.91 10.85 5.11
CA LEU A 167 4.78 9.54 5.75
C LEU A 167 4.31 9.76 7.19
N THR A 168 3.25 9.06 7.59
CA THR A 168 2.74 9.14 8.96
C THR A 168 2.68 7.78 9.62
N TYR A 169 2.65 7.80 10.96
CA TYR A 169 2.58 6.62 11.80
C TYR A 169 1.69 6.87 13.02
N GLU A 170 0.70 6.01 13.22
CA GLU A 170 -0.43 6.20 14.15
C GLU A 170 -0.82 4.86 14.83
N PRO A 171 0.10 4.21 15.55
CA PRO A 171 -0.16 2.95 16.29
C PRO A 171 -1.02 3.21 17.54
N SER A 172 -1.67 4.36 17.64
CA SER A 172 -2.45 4.85 18.78
C SER A 172 -3.18 6.12 18.32
N THR A 173 -3.85 6.84 19.22
CA THR A 173 -4.64 8.04 18.86
C THR A 173 -3.81 9.27 18.46
N SER A 174 -2.48 9.18 18.37
CA SER A 174 -1.61 10.31 18.04
C SER A 174 -0.98 10.17 16.65
N LEU A 175 -1.22 11.18 15.79
CA LEU A 175 -0.61 11.30 14.49
C LEU A 175 0.87 11.71 14.58
N ASN A 176 1.79 10.87 14.09
CA ASN A 176 3.20 11.24 13.99
C ASN A 176 3.61 11.43 12.52
N PHE A 177 4.13 12.61 12.20
CA PHE A 177 4.80 12.85 10.92
C PHE A 177 6.23 12.30 10.98
N LEU A 178 6.53 11.35 10.11
CA LEU A 178 7.82 10.67 10.06
C LEU A 178 8.78 11.29 9.05
N TRP A 179 8.23 11.76 7.92
CA TRP A 179 9.00 12.26 6.80
C TRP A 179 8.12 13.10 5.87
N GLU A 180 8.75 14.01 5.15
CA GLU A 180 8.13 14.82 4.10
C GLU A 180 9.10 15.03 2.93
N ALA A 181 8.54 15.26 1.75
CA ALA A 181 9.28 15.71 0.57
C ALA A 181 8.38 16.53 -0.34
N PRO A 182 8.94 17.35 -1.25
CA PRO A 182 8.15 18.02 -2.28
C PRO A 182 7.29 17.02 -3.05
N LEU A 183 6.04 17.42 -3.35
CA LEU A 183 5.18 16.60 -4.19
C LEU A 183 5.69 16.62 -5.63
N ILE A 184 5.61 15.45 -6.27
CA ILE A 184 5.88 15.25 -7.69
C ILE A 184 4.53 15.10 -8.41
N GLN A 185 4.30 15.90 -9.45
CA GLN A 185 3.10 15.86 -10.30
C GLN A 185 3.50 15.72 -11.78
N GLY A 186 2.63 15.11 -12.57
CA GLY A 186 2.82 14.95 -14.02
C GLY A 186 3.73 13.79 -14.43
N GLU A 187 4.21 13.01 -13.46
CA GLU A 187 4.99 11.80 -13.70
C GLU A 187 4.62 10.72 -12.68
N TRP A 188 4.90 9.46 -13.03
CA TRP A 188 4.71 8.33 -12.15
C TRP A 188 5.80 8.31 -11.08
N VAL A 189 5.40 8.14 -9.82
CA VAL A 189 6.28 7.97 -8.67
C VAL A 189 6.15 6.55 -8.16
N ASP A 190 7.25 5.81 -8.20
CA ASP A 190 7.31 4.43 -7.74
C ASP A 190 7.61 4.42 -6.23
N TRP A 191 6.78 3.75 -5.45
CA TRP A 191 6.94 3.61 -4.01
C TRP A 191 7.12 2.17 -3.61
N ILE A 192 8.07 1.93 -2.71
CA ILE A 192 8.29 0.63 -2.08
C ILE A 192 8.27 0.82 -0.57
N PHE A 193 7.56 -0.05 0.14
CA PHE A 193 7.47 -0.05 1.59
C PHE A 193 7.86 -1.42 2.12
N HIS A 194 8.75 -1.46 3.11
CA HIS A 194 9.00 -2.65 3.94
C HIS A 194 8.45 -2.37 5.32
N ILE A 195 7.45 -3.14 5.74
CA ILE A 195 6.86 -3.07 7.07
C ILE A 195 7.02 -4.43 7.73
N LYS A 196 7.78 -4.48 8.83
CA LYS A 196 7.77 -5.64 9.72
C LYS A 196 6.75 -5.39 10.82
N TRP A 197 5.61 -6.04 10.68
CA TRP A 197 4.51 -5.98 11.63
C TRP A 197 4.87 -6.70 12.93
N THR A 198 4.83 -6.01 14.06
CA THR A 198 5.02 -6.58 15.39
C THR A 198 4.36 -5.71 16.47
N LYS A 199 4.04 -6.36 17.58
CA LYS A 199 3.51 -5.74 18.82
C LYS A 199 4.62 -5.39 19.82
N ASP A 200 5.86 -5.78 19.56
CA ASP A 200 7.04 -5.49 20.38
C ASP A 200 8.00 -4.50 19.68
N GLU A 201 9.14 -4.19 20.31
CA GLU A 201 10.11 -3.24 19.76
C GLU A 201 11.02 -3.84 18.66
N THR A 202 10.56 -4.83 17.88
CA THR A 202 11.35 -5.43 16.78
C THR A 202 10.91 -5.00 15.38
N GLY A 203 10.06 -3.98 15.29
CA GLY A 203 9.46 -3.52 14.05
C GLY A 203 10.43 -2.77 13.15
N VAL A 204 10.08 -2.75 11.87
CA VAL A 204 10.83 -2.11 10.79
C VAL A 204 9.84 -1.37 9.90
N PHE A 205 10.19 -0.14 9.54
CA PHE A 205 9.51 0.61 8.50
C PHE A 205 10.54 1.30 7.62
N LYS A 206 10.64 0.89 6.36
CA LYS A 206 11.51 1.50 5.36
C LYS A 206 10.70 1.88 4.14
N VAL A 207 11.05 3.01 3.55
CA VAL A 207 10.35 3.55 2.37
C VAL A 207 11.36 3.98 1.33
N TRP A 208 11.09 3.57 0.09
CA TRP A 208 11.83 4.02 -1.08
C TRP A 208 10.90 4.78 -2.02
N GLN A 209 11.40 5.88 -2.57
CA GLN A 209 10.78 6.65 -3.64
C GLN A 209 11.69 6.57 -4.86
N ASN A 210 11.18 6.08 -5.99
CA ASN A 210 11.93 5.85 -7.22
C ASN A 210 13.23 5.07 -6.95
N ARG A 211 13.12 3.96 -6.23
CA ARG A 211 14.22 3.08 -5.75
C ARG A 211 15.24 3.73 -4.80
N ASN A 212 15.11 5.01 -4.46
CA ASN A 212 15.97 5.67 -3.47
C ASN A 212 15.38 5.51 -2.06
N LEU A 213 16.18 5.01 -1.10
CA LEU A 213 15.75 4.93 0.30
C LEU A 213 15.55 6.36 0.85
N VAL A 214 14.32 6.71 1.19
CA VAL A 214 13.98 8.06 1.69
C VAL A 214 13.68 8.07 3.19
N PHE A 215 13.29 6.94 3.76
CA PHE A 215 12.99 6.81 5.18
C PHE A 215 13.33 5.42 5.72
N SER A 216 13.83 5.36 6.96
CA SER A 216 14.09 4.10 7.67
C SER A 216 13.92 4.30 9.17
N LYS A 217 13.07 3.48 9.78
CA LYS A 217 12.90 3.36 11.23
C LYS A 217 12.92 1.89 11.62
N THR A 218 13.63 1.56 12.69
CA THR A 218 13.75 0.21 13.23
C THR A 218 13.63 0.23 14.74
N ASN A 219 13.43 -0.94 15.34
CA ASN A 219 13.37 -1.14 16.79
C ASN A 219 12.23 -0.36 17.47
N PHE A 220 11.01 -0.55 16.97
CA PHE A 220 9.80 0.08 17.50
C PHE A 220 8.60 -0.85 17.32
N GLN A 221 7.55 -0.65 18.10
CA GLN A 221 6.26 -1.34 17.91
C GLN A 221 5.60 -0.85 16.63
N SER A 222 5.35 -1.68 15.63
CA SER A 222 4.81 -1.19 14.36
C SER A 222 3.28 -1.10 14.35
N THR A 223 2.61 -1.72 15.32
CA THR A 223 1.14 -1.71 15.46
C THR A 223 0.74 -2.00 16.90
N ASP A 224 -0.38 -1.42 17.34
CA ASP A 224 -1.06 -1.74 18.60
C ASP A 224 -2.29 -2.65 18.40
N GLY A 225 -2.62 -2.99 17.15
CA GLY A 225 -3.82 -3.74 16.81
C GLY A 225 -3.87 -5.13 17.48
N ASP A 226 -5.03 -5.53 17.96
CA ASP A 226 -5.19 -6.79 18.71
C ASP A 226 -5.16 -8.05 17.82
N GLY A 227 -5.35 -7.90 16.51
CA GLY A 227 -5.38 -9.01 15.55
C GLY A 227 -4.05 -9.37 14.91
N ASP A 228 -4.15 -10.20 13.88
CA ASP A 228 -3.06 -10.58 12.98
C ASP A 228 -3.38 -10.35 11.49
N GLU A 229 -4.54 -9.77 11.20
CA GLU A 229 -4.98 -9.41 9.86
C GLU A 229 -4.39 -8.06 9.45
N VAL A 230 -3.39 -8.13 8.58
CA VAL A 230 -2.83 -6.94 7.94
C VAL A 230 -3.72 -6.57 6.76
N LYS A 231 -4.08 -5.30 6.68
CA LYS A 231 -4.84 -4.77 5.55
C LYS A 231 -4.06 -3.64 4.90
N SER A 232 -4.09 -3.61 3.58
CA SER A 232 -3.52 -2.53 2.78
C SER A 232 -4.60 -1.92 1.93
N LYS A 233 -4.61 -0.59 1.83
CA LYS A 233 -5.50 0.15 0.94
C LYS A 233 -4.71 1.14 0.11
N ILE A 234 -5.17 1.35 -1.11
CA ILE A 234 -4.71 2.41 -2.00
C ILE A 234 -5.91 3.23 -2.45
N GLY A 235 -5.67 4.48 -2.80
CA GLY A 235 -6.70 5.41 -3.23
C GLY A 235 -6.72 6.65 -2.37
N LEU A 236 -7.83 7.37 -2.43
CA LEU A 236 -7.98 8.69 -1.84
C LEU A 236 -8.91 8.61 -0.64
N TYR A 237 -8.39 8.93 0.54
CA TYR A 237 -9.22 9.11 1.72
C TYR A 237 -8.97 10.47 2.38
N TYR A 238 -10.06 11.18 2.65
CA TYR A 238 -10.06 12.46 3.34
C TYR A 238 -10.89 12.35 4.62
N SER A 239 -10.21 12.43 5.77
CA SER A 239 -10.77 11.98 7.06
C SER A 239 -11.60 13.01 7.83
N ASN A 240 -11.60 14.30 7.44
CA ASN A 240 -12.37 15.31 8.16
C ASN A 240 -12.81 16.47 7.25
N TRP A 241 -13.91 16.31 6.51
CA TRP A 241 -14.45 17.40 5.68
C TRP A 241 -15.30 18.42 6.48
N GLY A 242 -15.52 18.19 7.78
CA GLY A 242 -16.39 19.02 8.60
C GLY A 242 -15.77 20.39 8.91
N ASP A 243 -16.39 21.44 8.38
CA ASP A 243 -16.26 22.86 8.76
C ASP A 243 -15.23 23.77 8.06
N ARG A 244 -14.52 23.35 7.00
CA ARG A 244 -13.56 24.28 6.32
C ARG A 244 -13.63 24.26 4.79
N GLN A 245 -13.31 25.42 4.22
CA GLN A 245 -13.57 25.81 2.84
C GLN A 245 -13.13 24.77 1.81
N ARG A 246 -14.09 24.45 0.93
CA ARG A 246 -13.94 23.70 -0.31
C ARG A 246 -12.82 24.33 -1.13
N GLY A 247 -11.88 23.53 -1.62
CA GLY A 247 -11.04 24.00 -2.71
C GLY A 247 -10.78 22.98 -3.81
N PHE A 248 -11.46 21.83 -3.79
CA PHE A 248 -11.63 21.01 -5.00
C PHE A 248 -13.00 20.34 -4.96
N ASP A 249 -13.70 20.32 -6.10
CA ASP A 249 -14.95 19.56 -6.26
C ASP A 249 -14.66 18.09 -6.60
N GLU A 250 -13.52 17.86 -7.24
CA GLU A 250 -13.05 16.56 -7.69
C GLU A 250 -11.51 16.55 -7.71
N ILE A 251 -10.92 15.42 -7.35
CA ILE A 251 -9.52 15.12 -7.64
C ILE A 251 -9.40 13.69 -8.15
N LYS A 252 -8.49 13.48 -9.10
CA LYS A 252 -8.14 12.16 -9.61
C LYS A 252 -6.69 11.86 -9.33
N VAL A 253 -6.44 10.64 -8.86
CA VAL A 253 -5.09 10.08 -8.72
C VAL A 253 -5.09 8.71 -9.36
N PHE A 254 -4.01 8.39 -10.04
CA PHE A 254 -3.88 7.14 -10.77
C PHE A 254 -2.86 6.24 -10.09
N TYR A 255 -3.15 4.94 -10.13
CA TYR A 255 -2.35 3.91 -9.51
C TYR A 255 -2.05 2.82 -10.52
N ASP A 256 -0.87 2.22 -10.39
CA ASP A 256 -0.45 1.12 -11.24
C ASP A 256 0.55 0.21 -10.48
N ASN A 257 0.78 -1.00 -10.98
CA ASN A 257 1.76 -1.96 -10.47
C ASN A 257 1.68 -2.23 -8.96
N PHE A 258 0.47 -2.41 -8.43
CA PHE A 258 0.29 -2.70 -7.01
C PHE A 258 0.72 -4.13 -6.71
N THR A 259 1.61 -4.31 -5.73
CA THR A 259 2.06 -5.64 -5.29
C THR A 259 2.20 -5.70 -3.77
N VAL A 260 1.81 -6.84 -3.21
CA VAL A 260 2.15 -7.25 -1.85
C VAL A 260 2.94 -8.55 -1.87
N ALA A 261 4.06 -8.57 -1.15
CA ALA A 261 4.81 -9.77 -0.84
C ALA A 261 5.01 -9.94 0.67
N LYS A 262 5.19 -11.18 1.12
CA LYS A 262 5.54 -11.52 2.50
C LYS A 262 6.85 -12.30 2.50
N GLY A 263 7.82 -11.90 3.30
CA GLY A 263 9.14 -12.52 3.38
C GLY A 263 10.24 -11.53 3.71
N GLU A 264 11.40 -12.07 4.07
CA GLU A 264 12.62 -11.28 4.20
C GLU A 264 13.15 -10.97 2.79
N ASP A 265 13.57 -9.72 2.56
CA ASP A 265 14.19 -9.26 1.31
C ASP A 265 13.35 -9.43 0.02
N MET A 266 12.19 -8.77 -0.05
CA MET A 266 11.29 -8.82 -1.21
C MET A 266 11.30 -7.54 -2.05
N PHE A 267 12.36 -6.74 -1.99
CA PHE A 267 12.46 -5.44 -2.68
C PHE A 267 12.14 -5.58 -4.18
N ASP A 268 12.89 -6.41 -4.90
CA ASP A 268 12.72 -6.57 -6.35
C ASP A 268 11.39 -7.24 -6.71
N ALA A 269 10.83 -8.08 -5.82
CA ALA A 269 9.56 -8.76 -6.06
C ALA A 269 8.37 -7.77 -6.09
N VAL A 270 8.48 -6.67 -5.36
CA VAL A 270 7.43 -5.63 -5.31
C VAL A 270 7.80 -4.37 -6.09
N ASP A 271 9.02 -4.23 -6.61
CA ASP A 271 9.44 -3.02 -7.30
C ASP A 271 8.56 -2.75 -8.55
N PRO A 272 7.79 -1.65 -8.57
CA PRO A 272 6.93 -1.31 -9.70
C PRO A 272 7.71 -1.03 -10.99
N SER A 273 9.00 -0.68 -10.89
CA SER A 273 9.82 -0.33 -12.04
C SER A 273 10.36 -1.52 -12.83
N LEU A 274 10.23 -2.73 -12.29
CA LEU A 274 10.66 -3.97 -12.93
C LEU A 274 9.53 -4.69 -13.70
N ARG A 275 8.37 -4.03 -13.85
CA ARG A 275 7.13 -4.61 -14.39
C ARG A 275 6.74 -4.00 -15.72
#